data_AF-A0A7L4TK26-F1
#
_entry.id   AF-A0A7L4TK26-F1
#
_cell.length_a   1.000
_cell.length_b   1.000
_cell.length_c   1.000
_cell.angle_alpha   90.00
_cell.angle_beta   90.00
_cell.angle_gamma   90.00
#
_symmetry.space_group_name_H-M   'P 1'
#
loop_
_entity.id
_entity.type
_entity.pdbx_description
1 polymer ?
#
loop_
_entity_poly.entity_id
_entity_poly.type
_entity_poly.pdbx_seq_one_letter_code
_entity_poly.pdbx_strand_id
1 'polypeptide(L)'
;MDDILIYGGYILVVLNMILYTYSFFQKEKANVFFICYLGFLIVIQFLMEVMYQIKMNNLYLTNVYFIGQMIFLGFFFNDILNAKDQKVFVKCSLAAALLVLLVQFFLDSSQFLKFNLFEITLTSLVVVVFALLHLYNMLTEYRQYYYITVGVVIYLLASTVLFLFGNLTKGLSNDIKYLTWALNAFLYLVYQLFILYEWKVSFSKKKCIKKNIA
;
A
#
# COMPACT_ATOMS: atom_id res chain seq x y z
N MET A 1 15.59 -6.47 17.24
CA MET A 1 15.33 -7.35 16.08
C MET A 1 14.30 -6.71 15.15
N ASP A 2 13.31 -5.98 15.68
CA ASP A 2 12.36 -5.20 14.87
C ASP A 2 13.00 -4.03 14.15
N ASP A 3 14.00 -3.38 14.75
CA ASP A 3 14.72 -2.26 14.11
C ASP A 3 15.25 -2.66 12.73
N ILE A 4 15.82 -3.86 12.60
CA ILE A 4 16.34 -4.35 11.31
C ILE A 4 15.19 -4.51 10.29
N LEU A 5 14.03 -5.01 10.72
CA LEU A 5 12.86 -5.16 9.85
C LEU A 5 12.29 -3.80 9.43
N ILE A 6 12.17 -2.87 10.38
CA ILE A 6 11.62 -1.53 10.17
C ILE A 6 12.55 -0.70 9.26
N TYR A 7 13.82 -0.57 9.63
CA TYR A 7 14.80 0.18 8.83
C TYR A 7 15.07 -0.50 7.48
N GLY A 8 15.03 -1.83 7.41
CA GLY A 8 15.08 -2.57 6.15
C GLY A 8 13.91 -2.19 5.23
N GLY A 9 12.69 -2.09 5.78
CA GLY A 9 11.52 -1.59 5.06
C GLY A 9 11.68 -0.15 4.56
N TYR A 10 12.27 0.74 5.37
CA TYR A 10 12.53 2.13 4.99
C TYR A 10 13.52 2.23 3.83
N ILE A 11 14.63 1.49 3.91
CA ILE A 11 15.63 1.45 2.83
C ILE A 11 15.03 0.91 1.55
N LEU A 12 14.24 -0.16 1.62
CA LEU A 12 13.61 -0.77 0.45
C LEU A 12 12.60 0.17 -0.23
N VAL A 13 11.79 0.92 0.52
CA VAL A 13 10.82 1.84 -0.10
C VAL A 13 11.53 3.01 -0.79
N VAL A 14 12.61 3.52 -0.22
CA VAL A 14 13.46 4.56 -0.85
C VAL A 14 14.11 4.03 -2.12
N LEU A 15 14.68 2.82 -2.06
CA LEU A 15 15.25 2.15 -3.23
C LEU A 15 14.19 1.97 -4.33
N ASN A 16 13.00 1.46 -3.97
CA ASN A 16 11.89 1.29 -4.91
C ASN A 16 11.51 2.65 -5.53
N MET A 17 11.37 3.71 -4.74
CA MET A 17 11.03 5.04 -5.26
C MET A 17 12.06 5.53 -6.30
N ILE A 18 13.36 5.40 -6.01
CA ILE A 18 14.43 5.79 -6.95
C ILE A 18 14.32 4.99 -8.25
N LEU A 19 14.16 3.66 -8.16
CA LEU A 19 14.10 2.77 -9.31
C LEU A 19 12.89 3.02 -10.22
N TYR A 20 11.70 3.22 -9.63
CA TYR A 20 10.49 3.54 -10.39
C TYR A 20 10.56 4.94 -11.00
N THR A 21 11.09 5.93 -10.27
CA THR A 21 11.28 7.30 -10.79
C THR A 21 12.26 7.30 -11.97
N TYR A 22 13.39 6.61 -11.85
CA TYR A 22 14.33 6.45 -12.96
C TYR A 22 13.69 5.80 -14.19
N SER A 23 12.84 4.79 -13.97
CA SER A 23 12.16 4.08 -15.05
C SER A 23 11.05 4.89 -15.71
N PHE A 24 10.45 5.83 -14.97
CA PHE A 24 9.52 6.80 -15.52
C PHE A 24 10.22 7.74 -16.48
N PHE A 25 11.29 8.42 -16.05
CA PHE A 25 11.99 9.40 -16.89
C PHE A 25 12.74 8.79 -18.08
N GLN A 26 13.27 7.57 -17.95
CA GLN A 26 14.08 6.98 -19.03
C GLN A 26 13.32 6.07 -19.98
N LYS A 27 12.24 5.43 -19.52
CA LYS A 27 11.54 4.41 -20.30
C LYS A 27 10.05 4.73 -20.50
N GLU A 28 9.51 5.73 -19.80
CA GLU A 28 8.09 6.12 -19.77
C GLU A 28 7.13 4.96 -19.46
N LYS A 29 7.60 3.91 -18.78
CA LYS A 29 6.79 2.71 -18.52
C LYS A 29 6.23 2.62 -17.11
N ALA A 30 6.83 3.36 -16.16
CA ALA A 30 6.41 3.34 -14.77
C ALA A 30 5.19 4.24 -14.56
N ASN A 31 4.27 3.84 -13.69
CA ASN A 31 3.04 4.56 -13.42
C ASN A 31 3.31 5.74 -12.46
N VAL A 32 2.85 6.95 -12.80
CA VAL A 32 3.04 8.16 -11.99
C VAL A 32 2.35 8.03 -10.64
N PHE A 33 1.12 7.52 -10.59
CA PHE A 33 0.37 7.36 -9.34
C PHE A 33 1.06 6.39 -8.39
N PHE A 34 1.72 5.36 -8.93
CA PHE A 34 2.52 4.44 -8.11
C PHE A 34 3.78 5.09 -7.54
N ILE A 35 4.43 5.99 -8.29
CA ILE A 35 5.57 6.76 -7.78
C ILE A 35 5.12 7.71 -6.67
N CYS A 36 3.99 8.40 -6.86
CA CYS A 36 3.39 9.23 -5.83
C CYS A 36 3.04 8.42 -4.57
N TYR A 37 2.52 7.20 -4.73
CA TYR A 37 2.29 6.27 -3.63
C TYR A 37 3.58 5.97 -2.84
N LEU A 38 4.67 5.61 -3.51
CA LEU A 38 5.95 5.35 -2.85
C LEU A 38 6.49 6.58 -2.13
N GLY A 39 6.37 7.77 -2.74
CA GLY A 39 6.73 9.03 -2.10
C GLY A 39 5.90 9.31 -0.85
N PHE A 40 4.59 9.07 -0.91
CA PHE A 40 3.70 9.17 0.25
C PHE A 40 4.11 8.23 1.38
N LEU A 41 4.46 6.97 1.07
CA LEU A 41 4.94 6.01 2.08
C LEU A 41 6.19 6.53 2.81
N ILE A 42 7.16 7.09 2.07
CA ILE A 42 8.40 7.64 2.65
C ILE A 42 8.08 8.82 3.58
N VAL A 43 7.21 9.75 3.13
CA VAL A 43 6.82 10.91 3.94
C VAL A 43 6.15 10.47 5.23
N ILE A 44 5.18 9.56 5.16
CA ILE A 44 4.46 9.09 6.35
C ILE A 44 5.40 8.34 7.30
N GLN A 45 6.29 7.48 6.80
CA GLN A 45 7.25 6.78 7.64
C GLN A 45 8.21 7.73 8.34
N PHE A 46 8.72 8.72 7.62
CA PHE A 46 9.57 9.75 8.21
C PHE A 46 8.84 10.52 9.31
N LEU A 47 7.60 10.97 9.06
CA LEU A 47 6.80 11.69 10.06
C LEU A 47 6.50 10.83 11.30
N MET A 48 6.17 9.54 11.09
CA MET A 48 5.96 8.57 12.17
C MET A 48 7.19 8.40 13.05
N GLU A 49 8.37 8.29 12.43
CA GLU A 49 9.65 8.15 13.14
C GLU A 49 9.99 9.41 13.92
N VAL A 50 9.84 10.60 13.32
CA VAL A 50 10.05 11.88 14.01
C VAL A 50 9.15 11.99 15.23
N MET A 51 7.86 11.64 15.10
CA MET A 51 6.91 11.65 16.22
C MET A 51 7.29 10.66 17.32
N TYR A 52 7.77 9.47 16.94
CA TYR A 52 8.27 8.47 17.88
C TYR A 52 9.47 9.00 18.68
N GLN A 53 10.44 9.64 18.02
CA GLN A 53 11.63 10.17 18.69
C GLN A 53 11.32 11.31 19.68
N ILE A 54 10.35 12.17 19.35
CA ILE A 54 9.87 13.23 20.26
C ILE A 54 8.82 12.74 21.27
N LYS A 55 8.58 11.42 21.35
CA LYS A 55 7.61 10.76 22.26
C LYS A 55 6.17 11.26 22.12
N MET A 56 5.81 11.73 20.93
CA MET A 56 4.43 12.11 20.60
C MET A 56 3.65 10.91 20.07
N ASN A 57 2.36 10.88 20.38
CA ASN A 57 1.47 9.82 19.92
C ASN A 57 1.28 9.89 18.41
N ASN A 58 1.69 8.85 17.70
CA ASN A 58 1.66 8.74 16.24
C ASN A 58 0.43 8.00 15.70
N LEU A 59 -0.54 7.64 16.55
CA LEU A 59 -1.75 6.90 16.14
C LEU A 59 -2.56 7.62 15.06
N TYR A 60 -2.65 8.96 15.13
CA TYR A 60 -3.31 9.77 14.09
C TYR A 60 -2.69 9.56 12.71
N LEU A 61 -1.35 9.52 12.62
CA LEU A 61 -0.66 9.29 11.34
C LEU A 61 -0.95 7.89 10.79
N THR A 62 -1.38 6.93 11.62
CA THR A 62 -1.76 5.59 11.15
C THR A 62 -3.05 5.67 10.35
N ASN A 63 -4.01 6.48 10.79
CA ASN A 63 -5.24 6.71 10.02
C ASN A 63 -4.92 7.43 8.70
N VAL A 64 -4.06 8.46 8.74
CA VAL A 64 -3.58 9.14 7.52
C VAL A 64 -2.89 8.16 6.56
N TYR A 65 -2.08 7.24 7.08
CA TYR A 65 -1.43 6.18 6.30
C TYR A 65 -2.45 5.34 5.52
N PHE A 66 -3.46 4.78 6.18
CA PHE A 66 -4.43 3.89 5.53
C PHE A 66 -5.35 4.61 4.54
N ILE A 67 -5.81 5.82 4.87
CA ILE A 67 -6.60 6.64 3.95
C ILE A 67 -5.77 7.02 2.73
N GLY A 68 -4.56 7.52 2.93
CA GLY A 68 -3.67 7.90 1.83
C GLY A 68 -3.30 6.69 0.98
N GLN A 69 -3.00 5.54 1.58
CA GLN A 69 -2.75 4.29 0.87
C GLN A 69 -3.95 3.91 -0.01
N MET A 70 -5.18 4.01 0.49
CA MET A 70 -6.39 3.77 -0.30
C MET A 70 -6.52 4.73 -1.48
N ILE A 71 -6.29 6.03 -1.27
CA ILE A 71 -6.40 7.04 -2.33
C ILE A 71 -5.35 6.80 -3.42
N PHE A 72 -4.08 6.69 -3.04
CA PHE A 72 -2.99 6.54 -4.01
C PHE A 72 -3.04 5.21 -4.76
N LEU A 73 -3.29 4.09 -4.06
CA LEU A 73 -3.48 2.80 -4.73
C LEU A 73 -4.77 2.76 -5.55
N GLY A 74 -5.82 3.45 -5.11
CA GLY A 74 -7.04 3.62 -5.89
C GLY A 74 -6.81 4.35 -7.20
N PHE A 75 -6.04 5.44 -7.20
CA PHE A 75 -5.65 6.12 -8.45
C PHE A 75 -4.76 5.25 -9.33
N PHE A 76 -3.81 4.54 -8.74
CA PHE A 76 -2.99 3.57 -9.47
C PHE A 76 -3.82 2.48 -10.15
N PHE A 77 -4.75 1.83 -9.43
CA PHE A 77 -5.61 0.80 -10.01
C PHE A 77 -6.56 1.39 -11.06
N ASN A 78 -7.15 2.57 -10.83
CA ASN A 78 -7.97 3.23 -11.82
C ASN A 78 -7.21 3.54 -13.14
N ASP A 79 -5.91 3.81 -13.06
CA ASP A 79 -5.10 4.07 -14.24
C ASP A 79 -4.82 2.78 -15.05
N ILE A 80 -4.40 1.71 -14.38
CA ILE A 80 -3.98 0.45 -15.02
C ILE A 80 -5.12 -0.47 -15.44
N LEU A 81 -6.32 -0.34 -14.87
CA LEU A 81 -7.49 -1.10 -15.32
C LEU A 81 -7.88 -0.64 -16.73
N ASN A 82 -8.31 -1.55 -17.61
CA ASN A 82 -8.67 -1.19 -18.98
C ASN A 82 -10.16 -0.90 -19.16
N ALA A 83 -11.03 -1.65 -18.48
CA ALA A 83 -12.47 -1.54 -18.60
C ALA A 83 -13.01 -0.24 -17.97
N LYS A 84 -13.81 0.52 -18.73
CA LYS A 84 -14.41 1.79 -18.28
C LYS A 84 -15.28 1.59 -17.04
N ASP A 85 -16.06 0.52 -16.99
CA ASP A 85 -16.96 0.23 -15.86
C ASP A 85 -16.19 -0.02 -14.58
N GLN A 86 -15.04 -0.70 -14.65
CA GLN A 86 -14.17 -0.91 -13.49
C GLN A 86 -13.52 0.40 -13.03
N LYS A 87 -13.13 1.30 -13.94
CA LYS A 87 -12.63 2.64 -13.56
C LYS A 87 -13.70 3.45 -12.83
N VAL A 88 -14.94 3.44 -13.33
CA VAL A 88 -16.06 4.10 -12.66
C VAL A 88 -16.30 3.48 -11.29
N PHE A 89 -16.30 2.15 -11.19
CA PHE A 89 -16.43 1.43 -9.93
C PHE A 89 -15.37 1.83 -8.90
N VAL A 90 -14.10 1.93 -9.30
CA VAL A 90 -13.00 2.37 -8.42
C VAL A 90 -13.26 3.78 -7.91
N LYS A 91 -13.61 4.73 -8.79
CA LYS A 91 -13.89 6.12 -8.39
C LYS A 91 -15.09 6.23 -7.45
N CYS A 92 -16.19 5.53 -7.76
CA CYS A 92 -17.38 5.50 -6.92
C CYS A 92 -17.08 4.88 -5.56
N SER A 93 -16.33 3.78 -5.51
CA SER A 93 -15.94 3.12 -4.26
C SER A 93 -15.02 3.98 -3.41
N LEU A 94 -14.06 4.69 -4.02
CA LEU A 94 -13.22 5.67 -3.32
C LEU A 94 -14.05 6.81 -2.73
N ALA A 95 -14.94 7.40 -3.53
CA ALA A 95 -15.81 8.48 -3.08
C ALA A 95 -16.73 8.02 -1.94
N ALA A 96 -17.34 6.84 -2.07
CA ALA A 96 -18.20 6.27 -1.04
C ALA A 96 -17.42 5.98 0.26
N ALA A 97 -16.24 5.38 0.18
CA ALA A 97 -15.40 5.10 1.35
C ALA A 97 -14.99 6.39 2.05
N LEU A 98 -14.56 7.42 1.31
CA LEU A 98 -14.23 8.73 1.88
C LEU A 98 -15.45 9.42 2.53
N LEU A 99 -16.63 9.33 1.91
CA LEU A 99 -17.86 9.85 2.51
C LEU A 99 -18.21 9.14 3.82
N VAL A 100 -18.07 7.81 3.88
CA VAL A 100 -18.30 7.04 5.10
C VAL A 100 -17.34 7.48 6.21
N LEU A 101 -16.06 7.66 5.89
CA LEU A 101 -15.05 8.13 6.85
C LEU A 101 -15.29 9.59 7.29
N LEU A 102 -15.73 10.46 6.39
CA LEU A 102 -16.12 11.83 6.72
C LEU A 102 -17.32 11.86 7.67
N VAL A 103 -18.35 11.06 7.40
CA VAL A 103 -19.51 10.93 8.30
C VAL A 103 -19.06 10.41 9.67
N GLN A 104 -18.19 9.39 9.70
CA GLN A 104 -17.63 8.89 10.96
C GLN A 104 -16.88 9.98 11.73
N PHE A 105 -16.09 10.80 11.04
CA PHE A 105 -15.35 11.91 11.64
C PHE A 105 -16.28 12.98 12.25
N PHE A 106 -17.40 13.31 11.59
CA PHE A 106 -18.38 14.25 12.13
C PHE A 106 -19.14 13.70 13.34
N LEU A 107 -19.38 12.38 13.39
CA LEU A 107 -20.08 11.74 14.50
C LEU A 107 -19.18 11.58 15.74
N ASP A 108 -17.94 11.17 15.55
CA ASP A 108 -16.96 11.02 16.64
C ASP A 108 -15.53 11.28 16.12
N SER A 109 -15.12 12.55 16.20
CA SER A 109 -13.78 12.98 15.79
C SER A 109 -12.66 12.35 16.63
N SER A 110 -12.96 11.82 17.82
CA SER A 110 -11.98 11.16 18.68
C SER A 110 -11.48 9.84 18.08
N GLN A 111 -12.24 9.23 17.16
CA GLN A 111 -11.81 8.01 16.46
C GLN A 111 -10.58 8.25 15.59
N PHE A 112 -10.45 9.45 15.02
CA PHE A 112 -9.32 9.79 14.14
C PHE A 112 -8.01 10.03 14.92
N LEU A 113 -8.11 10.25 16.23
CA LEU A 113 -6.95 10.34 17.13
C LEU A 113 -6.54 8.97 17.71
N LYS A 114 -7.36 7.93 17.46
CA LYS A 114 -7.16 6.56 17.96
C LYS A 114 -6.88 5.61 16.80
N PHE A 115 -6.47 4.39 17.14
CA PHE A 115 -6.34 3.31 16.17
C PHE A 115 -7.74 2.84 15.70
N ASN A 116 -8.22 3.37 14.56
CA ASN A 116 -9.58 3.16 14.06
C ASN A 116 -9.67 1.90 13.19
N LEU A 117 -10.03 0.77 13.79
CA LEU A 117 -10.06 -0.52 13.07
C LEU A 117 -11.10 -0.58 11.97
N PHE A 118 -12.21 0.13 12.14
CA PHE A 118 -13.22 0.22 11.11
C PHE A 118 -12.64 0.87 9.85
N GLU A 119 -11.95 2.01 10.02
CA GLU A 119 -11.27 2.69 8.92
C GLU A 119 -10.18 1.83 8.28
N ILE A 120 -9.33 1.19 9.09
CA ILE A 120 -8.26 0.30 8.58
C ILE A 120 -8.86 -0.84 7.76
N THR A 121 -9.93 -1.45 8.25
CA THR A 121 -10.58 -2.57 7.57
C THR A 121 -11.27 -2.11 6.29
N LEU A 122 -12.02 -1.00 6.34
CA LEU A 122 -12.71 -0.45 5.18
C LEU A 122 -11.74 -0.08 4.07
N THR A 123 -10.72 0.72 4.39
CA THR A 123 -9.73 1.20 3.41
C THR A 123 -8.93 0.04 2.80
N SER A 124 -8.50 -0.92 3.61
CA SER A 124 -7.75 -2.09 3.13
C SER A 124 -8.60 -2.98 2.23
N LEU A 125 -9.84 -3.29 2.62
CA LEU A 125 -10.72 -4.14 1.81
C LEU A 125 -11.10 -3.49 0.47
N VAL A 126 -11.35 -2.18 0.44
CA VAL A 126 -11.61 -1.44 -0.80
C VAL A 126 -10.44 -1.59 -1.78
N VAL A 127 -9.19 -1.40 -1.31
CA VAL A 127 -8.00 -1.58 -2.16
C VAL A 127 -7.82 -3.03 -2.58
N VAL A 128 -8.07 -4.00 -1.70
CA VAL A 128 -8.00 -5.42 -2.05
C VAL A 128 -8.98 -5.75 -3.17
N VAL A 129 -10.21 -5.23 -3.13
CA VAL A 129 -11.18 -5.42 -4.22
C VAL A 129 -10.64 -4.86 -5.54
N PHE A 130 -10.03 -3.67 -5.54
CA PHE A 130 -9.42 -3.11 -6.76
C PHE A 130 -8.27 -3.98 -7.29
N ALA A 131 -7.44 -4.50 -6.39
CA ALA A 131 -6.35 -5.39 -6.74
C ALA A 131 -6.88 -6.73 -7.32
N LEU A 132 -7.96 -7.29 -6.76
CA LEU A 132 -8.59 -8.50 -7.28
C LEU A 132 -9.21 -8.27 -8.67
N LEU A 133 -9.84 -7.11 -8.92
CA LEU A 133 -10.32 -6.75 -10.26
C LEU A 133 -9.18 -6.72 -11.27
N HIS A 134 -8.02 -6.16 -10.88
CA HIS A 134 -6.85 -6.15 -11.73
C HIS A 134 -6.31 -7.56 -12.00
N LEU A 135 -6.21 -8.42 -10.98
CA LEU A 135 -5.82 -9.83 -11.16
C LEU A 135 -6.79 -10.60 -12.05
N TYR A 136 -8.09 -10.31 -11.96
CA TYR A 136 -9.10 -10.92 -12.81
C TYR A 136 -8.87 -10.58 -14.30
N ASN A 137 -8.64 -9.31 -14.63
CA ASN A 137 -8.36 -8.89 -16.01
C ASN A 137 -7.10 -9.56 -16.59
N MET A 138 -6.10 -9.80 -15.72
CA MET A 138 -4.86 -10.48 -16.11
C MET A 138 -5.01 -11.97 -16.44
N LEU A 139 -6.16 -12.57 -16.18
CA LEU A 139 -6.46 -13.92 -16.68
C LEU A 139 -6.53 -13.94 -18.21
N THR A 140 -6.91 -12.82 -18.81
CA THR A 140 -7.07 -12.66 -20.27
C THR A 140 -6.06 -11.72 -20.91
N GLU A 141 -5.43 -10.84 -20.13
CA GLU A 141 -4.55 -9.77 -20.64
C GLU A 141 -3.06 -9.94 -20.22
N TYR A 142 -2.18 -9.07 -20.73
CA TYR A 142 -0.75 -9.08 -20.39
C TYR A 142 -0.50 -8.71 -18.92
N ARG A 143 0.52 -9.36 -18.32
CA ARG A 143 0.85 -9.23 -16.89
C ARG A 143 1.63 -7.95 -16.55
N GLN A 144 1.00 -6.78 -16.61
CA GLN A 144 1.60 -5.51 -16.18
C GLN A 144 1.33 -5.22 -14.69
N TYR A 145 2.36 -5.03 -13.84
CA TYR A 145 2.20 -4.79 -12.39
C TYR A 145 1.61 -5.98 -11.59
N TYR A 146 1.83 -7.20 -12.07
CA TYR A 146 1.28 -8.41 -11.46
C TYR A 146 1.81 -8.63 -10.03
N TYR A 147 3.12 -8.59 -9.82
CA TYR A 147 3.73 -8.85 -8.52
C TYR A 147 3.43 -7.75 -7.51
N ILE A 148 3.32 -6.49 -7.95
CA ILE A 148 2.80 -5.40 -7.09
C ILE A 148 1.40 -5.75 -6.62
N THR A 149 0.51 -6.16 -7.53
CA THR A 149 -0.89 -6.43 -7.21
C THR A 149 -1.04 -7.60 -6.24
N VAL A 150 -0.30 -8.69 -6.47
CA VAL A 150 -0.23 -9.83 -5.54
C VAL A 150 0.31 -9.40 -4.18
N GLY A 151 1.39 -8.59 -4.16
CA GLY A 151 1.96 -8.05 -2.94
C GLY A 151 0.96 -7.20 -2.16
N VAL A 152 0.18 -6.35 -2.83
CA VAL A 152 -0.88 -5.54 -2.22
C VAL A 152 -1.94 -6.43 -1.55
N VAL A 153 -2.43 -7.45 -2.24
CA VAL A 153 -3.45 -8.38 -1.70
C VAL A 153 -2.93 -9.09 -0.46
N ILE A 154 -1.74 -9.71 -0.56
CA ILE A 154 -1.14 -10.46 0.55
C ILE A 154 -0.91 -9.54 1.75
N TYR A 155 -0.29 -8.38 1.52
CA TYR A 155 0.04 -7.44 2.59
C TYR A 155 -1.21 -6.92 3.28
N LEU A 156 -2.18 -6.41 2.53
CA LEU A 156 -3.37 -5.80 3.11
C LEU A 156 -4.21 -6.82 3.84
N LEU A 157 -4.52 -7.98 3.24
CA LEU A 157 -5.31 -9.00 3.92
C LEU A 157 -4.63 -9.51 5.19
N ALA A 158 -3.35 -9.86 5.13
CA ALA A 158 -2.63 -10.36 6.29
C ALA A 158 -2.51 -9.32 7.40
N SER A 159 -2.22 -8.06 7.05
CA SER A 159 -2.08 -6.98 8.03
C SER A 159 -3.41 -6.60 8.65
N THR A 160 -4.49 -6.50 7.86
CA THR A 160 -5.84 -6.24 8.40
C THR A 160 -6.27 -7.33 9.38
N VAL A 161 -6.04 -8.60 9.05
CA VAL A 161 -6.31 -9.72 9.97
C VAL A 161 -5.50 -9.55 11.26
N LEU A 162 -4.20 -9.27 11.16
CA LEU A 162 -3.35 -9.01 12.33
C LEU A 162 -3.88 -7.85 13.20
N PHE A 163 -4.34 -6.75 12.60
CA PHE A 163 -4.88 -5.63 13.37
C PHE A 163 -6.21 -5.95 14.06
N LEU A 164 -7.09 -6.70 13.40
CA LEU A 164 -8.33 -7.18 14.01
C LEU A 164 -8.02 -8.09 15.22
N PHE A 165 -7.12 -9.06 15.05
CA PHE A 165 -6.67 -9.93 16.15
C PHE A 165 -6.00 -9.12 17.27
N GLY A 166 -5.06 -8.25 16.93
CA GLY A 166 -4.34 -7.41 17.89
C GLY A 166 -5.27 -6.55 18.75
N ASN A 167 -6.37 -6.08 18.18
CA ASN A 167 -7.39 -5.33 18.92
C ASN A 167 -8.23 -6.21 19.85
N LEU A 168 -8.64 -7.39 19.40
CA LEU A 168 -9.37 -8.35 20.25
C LEU A 168 -8.51 -8.78 21.44
N THR A 169 -7.19 -8.79 21.28
CA THR A 169 -6.21 -9.11 22.32
C THR A 169 -5.76 -7.92 23.16
N LYS A 170 -6.46 -6.76 23.14
CA LYS A 170 -6.05 -5.57 23.91
C LYS A 170 -5.88 -5.81 25.42
N GLY A 171 -6.58 -6.81 25.98
CA GLY A 171 -6.46 -7.28 27.36
C GLY A 171 -5.42 -8.39 27.61
N LEU A 172 -4.71 -8.85 26.59
CA LEU A 172 -3.64 -9.85 26.70
C LEU A 172 -2.25 -9.21 26.90
N SER A 173 -1.26 -10.04 27.24
CA SER A 173 0.10 -9.61 27.59
C SER A 173 0.77 -8.73 26.53
N ASN A 174 1.73 -7.92 26.97
CA ASN A 174 2.50 -7.03 26.10
C ASN A 174 3.22 -7.79 24.97
N ASP A 175 3.53 -9.07 25.16
CA ASP A 175 4.20 -9.93 24.18
C ASP A 175 3.36 -10.13 22.92
N ILE A 176 2.03 -10.25 23.06
CA ILE A 176 1.12 -10.46 21.93
C ILE A 176 0.98 -9.17 21.09
N LYS A 177 0.98 -8.02 21.76
CA LYS A 177 1.00 -6.71 21.09
C LYS A 177 2.29 -6.58 20.29
N TYR A 178 3.43 -6.85 20.92
CA TYR A 178 4.74 -6.82 20.28
C TYR A 178 4.81 -7.75 19.06
N LEU A 179 4.36 -9.00 19.20
CA LEU A 179 4.31 -9.97 18.10
C LEU A 179 3.49 -9.47 16.91
N THR A 180 2.34 -8.84 17.17
CA THR A 180 1.47 -8.28 16.12
C THR A 180 2.19 -7.20 15.31
N TRP A 181 2.89 -6.29 15.99
CA TRP A 181 3.67 -5.23 15.34
C TRP A 181 4.86 -5.78 14.57
N ALA A 182 5.60 -6.74 15.14
CA ALA A 182 6.74 -7.37 14.48
C ALA A 182 6.33 -8.13 13.21
N LEU A 183 5.22 -8.88 13.25
CA LEU A 183 4.66 -9.57 12.09
C LEU A 183 4.20 -8.58 11.01
N ASN A 184 3.55 -7.48 11.39
CA ASN A 184 3.17 -6.45 10.43
C ASN A 184 4.38 -5.79 9.76
N ALA A 185 5.46 -5.51 10.50
CA ALA A 185 6.72 -5.00 9.94
C ALA A 185 7.35 -6.00 8.96
N PHE A 186 7.33 -7.29 9.29
CA PHE A 186 7.78 -8.35 8.38
C PHE A 186 6.93 -8.41 7.09
N LEU A 187 5.60 -8.36 7.21
CA LEU A 187 4.71 -8.35 6.04
C LEU A 187 4.96 -7.13 5.15
N TYR A 188 5.21 -5.97 5.74
CA TYR A 188 5.56 -4.76 5.00
C TYR A 188 6.90 -4.93 4.24
N LEU A 189 7.90 -5.56 4.86
CA LEU A 189 9.17 -5.86 4.19
C LEU A 189 8.94 -6.78 2.99
N VAL A 190 8.18 -7.87 3.18
CA VAL A 190 7.81 -8.79 2.09
C VAL A 190 7.10 -8.04 0.96
N TYR A 191 6.17 -7.15 1.29
CA TYR A 191 5.50 -6.30 0.32
C TYR A 191 6.47 -5.44 -0.50
N GLN A 192 7.46 -4.80 0.15
CA GLN A 192 8.48 -4.02 -0.55
C GLN A 192 9.36 -4.89 -1.47
N LEU A 193 9.60 -6.16 -1.12
CA LEU A 193 10.29 -7.10 -1.99
C LEU A 193 9.47 -7.46 -3.23
N PHE A 194 8.14 -7.60 -3.12
CA PHE A 194 7.27 -7.77 -4.29
C PHE A 194 7.35 -6.58 -5.25
N ILE A 195 7.35 -5.36 -4.71
CA ILE A 195 7.49 -4.12 -5.51
C ILE A 195 8.84 -4.09 -6.25
N LEU A 196 9.92 -4.45 -5.54
CA LEU A 196 11.27 -4.50 -6.11
C LEU A 196 11.38 -5.57 -7.19
N TYR A 197 10.77 -6.74 -6.96
CA TYR A 197 10.78 -7.84 -7.91
C TYR A 197 9.98 -7.50 -9.18
N GLU A 198 8.81 -6.87 -9.06
CA GLU A 198 8.05 -6.34 -10.19
C GLU A 198 8.93 -5.40 -11.04
N TRP A 199 9.65 -4.49 -10.39
CA TRP A 199 10.52 -3.56 -11.11
C TRP A 199 11.59 -4.28 -11.93
N LYS A 200 12.22 -5.29 -11.31
CA LYS A 200 13.25 -6.11 -11.96
C LYS A 200 12.69 -6.86 -13.16
N VAL A 201 11.49 -7.44 -13.06
CA VAL A 201 10.89 -8.21 -14.16
C VAL A 201 10.39 -7.29 -15.28
N SER A 202 9.72 -6.19 -14.94
CA SER A 202 9.00 -5.34 -15.89
C SER A 202 9.86 -4.23 -16.51
N PHE A 203 10.88 -3.75 -15.79
CA PHE A 203 11.67 -2.59 -16.24
C PHE A 203 13.18 -2.83 -16.34
N SER A 204 13.78 -3.76 -15.59
CA SER A 204 15.25 -3.95 -15.59
C SER A 204 15.79 -4.58 -16.88
N LYS A 205 15.06 -5.52 -17.51
CA LYS A 205 15.53 -6.10 -18.78
C LYS A 205 15.51 -5.05 -19.89
N LYS A 206 16.67 -4.77 -20.50
CA LYS A 206 16.73 -4.19 -21.84
C LYS A 206 15.88 -5.10 -22.72
N LYS A 207 14.81 -4.59 -23.33
CA LYS A 207 14.29 -5.24 -24.54
C LYS A 207 15.49 -5.26 -25.48
N CYS A 208 16.17 -6.40 -25.61
CA CYS A 208 16.86 -6.70 -26.86
C CYS A 208 15.75 -6.66 -27.89
N ILE A 209 15.56 -5.50 -28.50
CA ILE A 209 14.90 -5.40 -29.78
C ILE A 209 15.79 -6.25 -30.67
N LYS A 210 15.45 -7.54 -30.81
CA LYS A 210 15.81 -8.29 -32.00
C LYS A 210 15.15 -7.49 -33.12
N LYS A 211 15.92 -6.60 -33.71
CA LYS A 211 15.66 -5.98 -35.00
C LYS A 211 15.81 -7.14 -35.99
N ASN A 212 14.83 -8.03 -36.02
CA ASN A 212 14.79 -9.13 -36.96
C ASN A 212 13.76 -8.78 -38.03
N ILE A 213 14.31 -8.31 -39.17
CA ILE A 213 13.96 -8.72 -40.55
C ILE A 213 12.59 -8.19 -41.04
N ALA A 214 12.45 -7.54 -42.21
CA ALA A 214 13.21 -7.54 -43.47
C ALA A 214 13.31 -6.13 -44.08
#